data_AF-A0A8T3T4T5-F1
#
_entry.id   AF-A0A8T3T4T5-F1
#
_cell.length_a   1.000
_cell.length_b   1.000
_cell.length_c   1.000
_cell.angle_alpha   90.00
_cell.angle_beta   90.00
_cell.angle_gamma   90.00
#
_symmetry.space_group_name_H-M   'P 1'
#
loop_
_entity.id
_entity.type
_entity.pdbx_description
1 polymer ?
#
loop_
_entity_poly.entity_id
_entity_poly.type
_entity_poly.pdbx_seq_one_letter_code
_entity_poly.pdbx_strand_id
1 'polypeptide(L)'
;MTVSLVLPAVSALLALLFAAALLDQWLERRRTYQLVWAAGMLFFGVAVACEAVAAAAGWNEPLYRMWYLTGAVWTAGWLGLGTAFLLARTRFGYAFAACLFLAGLFTFLTQRRNPEIYADAGTAPLLYFIAAGILALAVAVETYFQNERWPLFAAIGVVGATALSLVLMAFVTLPPPGYALDPRTGVPTATLLPGTLRLLTPFMNVTGAFALALGAVFSTYVFMPKRRILQYSLDPGQRGDEFLFNLAIAPVAIAVNFAASLPAALRAIATGRIHSRVPATALIAFGAFIPAISDSLNRFGSTDLFHLGKFLSVVFLFGGFLVSIEVFREIRIPFTGVVLRGARSERFTESGSLPRSAELSEGPARSG
;
A
#
# COMPACT_ATOMS: atom_id res chain seq x y z
N MET A 1 13.26 0.30 -30.52
CA MET A 1 12.95 1.09 -29.32
C MET A 1 13.92 0.72 -28.22
N THR A 2 14.44 1.67 -27.45
CA THR A 2 15.39 1.42 -26.36
C THR A 2 14.66 0.86 -25.12
N VAL A 3 15.35 0.09 -24.29
CA VAL A 3 14.81 -0.49 -23.05
C VAL A 3 14.29 0.62 -22.11
N SER A 4 14.98 1.75 -22.07
CA SER A 4 14.63 2.96 -21.31
C SER A 4 13.34 3.64 -21.80
N LEU A 5 12.84 3.32 -22.99
CA LEU A 5 11.54 3.80 -23.48
C LEU A 5 10.44 2.75 -23.26
N VAL A 6 10.71 1.49 -23.63
CA VAL A 6 9.70 0.42 -23.61
C VAL A 6 9.26 0.10 -22.18
N LEU A 7 10.21 -0.07 -21.24
CA LEU A 7 9.87 -0.47 -19.87
C LEU A 7 9.04 0.60 -19.16
N PRO A 8 9.38 1.90 -19.19
CA PRO A 8 8.50 2.93 -18.65
C PRO A 8 7.14 3.00 -19.34
N ALA A 9 7.09 2.93 -20.67
CA ALA A 9 5.81 3.01 -21.40
C ALA A 9 4.85 1.87 -21.01
N VAL A 10 5.34 0.63 -20.96
CA VAL A 10 4.53 -0.53 -20.56
C VAL A 10 4.16 -0.45 -19.08
N SER A 11 5.09 -0.03 -18.21
CA SER A 11 4.81 0.16 -16.78
C SER A 11 3.74 1.22 -16.53
N ALA A 12 3.78 2.33 -17.27
CA ALA A 12 2.78 3.38 -17.21
C ALA A 12 1.41 2.87 -17.69
N LEU A 13 1.37 2.14 -18.80
CA LEU A 13 0.13 1.52 -19.29
C LEU A 13 -0.48 0.57 -18.25
N LEU A 14 0.31 -0.36 -17.70
CA LEU A 14 -0.14 -1.28 -16.67
C LEU A 14 -0.64 -0.55 -15.42
N ALA A 15 0.07 0.50 -14.99
CA ALA A 15 -0.32 1.32 -13.87
C ALA A 15 -1.65 2.05 -14.08
N LEU A 16 -1.85 2.63 -15.26
CA LEU A 16 -3.10 3.32 -15.61
C LEU A 16 -4.27 2.33 -15.73
N LEU A 17 -4.05 1.15 -16.31
CA LEU A 17 -5.05 0.07 -16.33
C LEU A 17 -5.41 -0.39 -14.92
N PHE A 18 -4.43 -0.53 -14.04
CA PHE A 18 -4.66 -0.90 -12.66
C PHE A 18 -5.42 0.21 -11.89
N ALA A 19 -5.04 1.48 -12.07
CA ALA A 19 -5.75 2.62 -11.49
C ALA A 19 -7.22 2.68 -11.96
N ALA A 20 -7.46 2.46 -13.26
CA ALA A 20 -8.80 2.36 -13.83
C ALA A 20 -9.63 1.23 -13.22
N ALA A 21 -9.04 0.03 -13.06
CA ALA A 21 -9.72 -1.11 -12.45
C ALA A 21 -10.05 -0.87 -10.97
N LEU A 22 -9.17 -0.19 -10.21
CA LEU A 22 -9.45 0.21 -8.83
C LEU A 22 -10.57 1.25 -8.74
N LEU A 23 -10.60 2.21 -9.67
CA LEU A 23 -11.63 3.23 -9.74
C LEU A 23 -12.99 2.63 -10.08
N ASP A 24 -13.04 1.73 -11.05
CA ASP A 24 -14.24 0.98 -11.43
C ASP A 24 -14.83 0.22 -10.23
N GLN A 25 -13.98 -0.51 -9.49
CA GLN A 25 -14.42 -1.16 -8.26
C GLN A 25 -14.92 -0.18 -7.19
N TRP A 26 -14.30 0.99 -7.07
CA TRP A 26 -14.78 2.01 -6.15
C TRP A 26 -16.14 2.55 -6.56
N LEU A 27 -16.39 2.77 -7.85
CA LEU A 27 -17.70 3.24 -8.32
C LEU A 27 -18.82 2.28 -7.94
N GLU A 28 -18.53 0.98 -7.95
CA GLU A 28 -19.48 -0.09 -7.62
C GLU A 28 -19.63 -0.32 -6.10
N ARG A 29 -18.52 -0.44 -5.36
CA ARG A 29 -18.53 -0.83 -3.94
C ARG A 29 -18.37 0.33 -2.96
N ARG A 30 -17.99 1.51 -3.45
CA ARG A 30 -17.81 2.77 -2.71
C ARG A 30 -16.91 2.64 -1.47
N ARG A 31 -15.88 1.78 -1.52
CA ARG A 31 -14.92 1.64 -0.43
C ARG A 31 -13.78 2.64 -0.58
N THR A 32 -13.61 3.52 0.42
CA THR A 32 -12.63 4.63 0.38
C THR A 32 -11.21 4.19 0.03
N TYR A 33 -10.75 3.05 0.56
CA TYR A 33 -9.41 2.55 0.27
C TYR A 33 -9.17 2.28 -1.23
N GLN A 34 -10.20 1.89 -1.99
CA GLN A 34 -10.09 1.64 -3.44
C GLN A 34 -9.85 2.94 -4.20
N LEU A 35 -10.55 4.01 -3.82
CA LEU A 35 -10.34 5.33 -4.41
C LEU A 35 -8.94 5.86 -4.13
N VAL A 36 -8.48 5.72 -2.88
CA VAL A 36 -7.16 6.19 -2.46
C VAL A 36 -6.05 5.40 -3.16
N TRP A 37 -6.19 4.08 -3.30
CA TRP A 37 -5.26 3.28 -4.10
C TRP A 37 -5.32 3.61 -5.59
N ALA A 38 -6.51 3.88 -6.15
CA ALA A 38 -6.62 4.32 -7.54
C ALA A 38 -5.86 5.61 -7.78
N ALA A 39 -5.95 6.59 -6.87
CA ALA A 39 -5.18 7.82 -6.93
C ALA A 39 -3.67 7.58 -6.81
N GLY A 40 -3.23 6.75 -5.85
CA GLY A 40 -1.81 6.38 -5.72
C GLY A 40 -1.25 5.70 -6.98
N MET A 41 -2.04 4.81 -7.58
CA MET A 41 -1.65 4.11 -8.81
C MET A 41 -1.66 5.02 -10.04
N LEU A 42 -2.60 5.97 -10.09
CA LEU A 42 -2.62 7.03 -11.11
C LEU A 42 -1.35 7.88 -11.03
N PHE A 43 -0.95 8.32 -9.84
CA PHE A 43 0.28 9.10 -9.66
C PHE A 43 1.52 8.33 -10.09
N PHE A 44 1.61 7.04 -9.75
CA PHE A 44 2.68 6.18 -10.25
C PHE A 44 2.66 6.11 -11.79
N GLY A 45 1.49 5.88 -12.39
CA GLY A 45 1.32 5.81 -13.84
C GLY A 45 1.75 7.10 -14.55
N VAL A 46 1.36 8.26 -14.02
CA VAL A 46 1.77 9.57 -14.53
C VAL A 46 3.29 9.77 -14.41
N ALA A 47 3.89 9.42 -13.27
CA ALA A 47 5.32 9.56 -13.06
C ALA A 47 6.13 8.75 -14.07
N VAL A 48 5.78 7.49 -14.27
CA VAL A 48 6.49 6.61 -15.21
C VAL A 48 6.15 6.95 -16.67
N ALA A 49 4.96 7.50 -16.95
CA ALA A 49 4.65 8.09 -18.25
C ALA A 49 5.55 9.29 -18.55
N CYS A 50 5.85 10.13 -17.55
CA CYS A 50 6.80 11.24 -17.72
C CYS A 50 8.18 10.73 -18.13
N GLU A 51 8.66 9.63 -17.52
CA GLU A 51 9.93 9.01 -17.90
C GLU A 51 9.90 8.46 -19.33
N ALA A 52 8.80 7.83 -19.75
CA ALA A 52 8.63 7.33 -21.12
C ALA A 52 8.65 8.47 -22.15
N VAL A 53 7.94 9.57 -21.87
CA VAL A 53 7.93 10.78 -22.71
C VAL A 53 9.32 11.40 -22.75
N ALA A 54 10.01 11.49 -21.61
CA ALA A 54 11.36 12.03 -21.54
C ALA A 54 12.37 11.17 -22.32
N ALA A 55 12.21 9.84 -22.30
CA ALA A 55 13.05 8.94 -23.09
C ALA A 55 12.83 9.09 -24.61
N ALA A 56 11.63 9.51 -25.04
CA ALA A 56 11.31 9.72 -26.45
C ALA A 56 11.63 11.13 -26.97
N ALA A 57 11.34 12.16 -26.17
CA ALA A 57 11.34 13.56 -26.60
C ALA A 57 12.29 14.46 -25.78
N GLY A 58 13.00 13.91 -24.80
CA GLY A 58 13.85 14.67 -23.88
C GLY A 58 13.11 15.26 -22.69
N TRP A 59 13.87 15.65 -21.66
CA TRP A 59 13.33 16.31 -20.48
C TRP A 59 13.03 17.78 -20.75
N ASN A 60 11.98 18.28 -20.10
CA ASN A 60 11.67 19.70 -19.98
C ASN A 60 11.13 19.97 -18.58
N GLU A 61 11.03 21.25 -18.23
CA GLU A 61 10.63 21.69 -16.89
C GLU A 61 9.24 21.18 -16.45
N PRO A 62 8.15 21.34 -17.24
CA PRO A 62 6.85 20.79 -16.85
C PRO A 62 6.87 19.28 -16.58
N LEU A 63 7.57 18.52 -17.42
CA LEU A 63 7.69 17.07 -17.30
C LEU A 63 8.44 16.69 -16.03
N TYR A 64 9.53 17.41 -15.71
CA TYR A 64 10.32 17.23 -14.50
C TYR A 64 9.52 17.53 -13.23
N ARG A 65 8.76 18.64 -13.21
CA ARG A 65 7.89 19.02 -12.08
C ARG A 65 6.80 17.96 -11.85
N MET A 66 6.17 17.49 -12.92
CA MET A 66 5.11 16.47 -12.85
C MET A 66 5.65 15.13 -12.36
N TRP A 67 6.79 14.69 -12.90
CA TRP A 67 7.48 13.48 -12.46
C TRP A 67 7.82 13.55 -10.96
N TYR A 68 8.38 14.67 -10.52
CA TYR A 68 8.80 14.83 -9.14
C TYR A 68 7.62 14.78 -8.18
N LEU A 69 6.55 15.53 -8.45
CA LEU A 69 5.36 15.56 -7.60
C LEU A 69 4.68 14.18 -7.53
N THR A 70 4.34 13.62 -8.70
CA THR A 70 3.53 12.39 -8.75
C THR A 70 4.34 11.15 -8.33
N GLY A 71 5.59 11.04 -8.78
CA GLY A 71 6.46 9.90 -8.51
C GLY A 71 7.21 10.01 -7.19
N ALA A 72 8.02 11.07 -7.04
CA ALA A 72 8.94 11.18 -5.92
C ALA A 72 8.25 11.57 -4.60
N VAL A 73 7.10 12.27 -4.64
CA VAL A 73 6.42 12.74 -3.43
C VAL A 73 5.11 12.00 -3.16
N TRP A 74 4.18 11.91 -4.11
CA TRP A 74 2.80 11.51 -3.78
C TRP A 74 2.57 10.00 -3.73
N THR A 75 3.14 9.25 -4.67
CA THR A 75 2.80 7.84 -4.91
C THR A 75 2.79 7.00 -3.64
N ALA A 76 3.91 6.94 -2.91
CA ALA A 76 4.03 6.07 -1.75
C ALA A 76 3.06 6.47 -0.63
N GLY A 77 2.95 7.78 -0.33
CA GLY A 77 2.07 8.29 0.71
C GLY A 77 0.60 7.95 0.45
N TRP A 78 0.14 8.09 -0.80
CA TRP A 78 -1.23 7.74 -1.19
C TRP A 78 -1.48 6.23 -1.18
N LEU A 79 -0.54 5.42 -1.67
CA LEU A 79 -0.67 3.97 -1.59
C LEU A 79 -0.73 3.47 -0.13
N GLY A 80 0.11 4.02 0.76
CA GLY A 80 0.07 3.72 2.20
C GLY A 80 -1.21 4.23 2.89
N LEU A 81 -1.74 5.37 2.46
CA LEU A 81 -3.02 5.88 2.96
C LEU A 81 -4.17 4.93 2.63
N GLY A 82 -4.17 4.30 1.46
CA GLY A 82 -5.17 3.30 1.12
C GLY A 82 -5.14 2.11 2.08
N THR A 83 -3.94 1.70 2.53
CA THR A 83 -3.80 0.68 3.60
C THR A 83 -4.39 1.13 4.93
N ALA A 84 -4.24 2.42 5.29
CA ALA A 84 -4.87 2.95 6.49
C ALA A 84 -6.40 2.86 6.44
N PHE A 85 -7.01 3.23 5.31
CA PHE A 85 -8.45 3.10 5.11
C PHE A 85 -8.92 1.64 5.02
N LEU A 86 -8.10 0.73 4.48
CA LEU A 86 -8.40 -0.70 4.44
C LEU A 86 -8.48 -1.29 5.85
N LEU A 87 -7.53 -0.90 6.71
CA LEU A 87 -7.36 -1.45 8.05
C LEU A 87 -7.98 -0.56 9.14
N ALA A 88 -8.89 0.35 8.78
CA ALA A 88 -9.53 1.32 9.66
C ALA A 88 -10.15 0.71 10.92
N ARG A 89 -10.71 -0.49 10.80
CA ARG A 89 -11.40 -1.21 11.91
C ARG A 89 -10.47 -2.05 12.78
N THR A 90 -9.17 -1.91 12.61
CA THR A 90 -8.17 -2.72 13.30
C THR A 90 -7.26 -1.85 14.16
N ARG A 91 -6.47 -2.50 15.02
CA ARG A 91 -5.43 -1.81 15.81
C ARG A 91 -4.21 -1.39 14.97
N PHE A 92 -4.27 -1.51 13.64
CA PHE A 92 -3.21 -1.08 12.73
C PHE A 92 -2.89 0.42 12.83
N GLY A 93 -3.82 1.24 13.32
CA GLY A 93 -3.56 2.66 13.54
C GLY A 93 -2.35 2.94 14.44
N TYR A 94 -1.99 2.06 15.39
CA TYR A 94 -0.74 2.22 16.15
C TYR A 94 0.51 2.04 15.28
N ALA A 95 0.49 1.06 14.37
CA ALA A 95 1.58 0.87 13.42
C ALA A 95 1.68 2.07 12.47
N PHE A 96 0.53 2.59 12.00
CA PHE A 96 0.51 3.78 11.15
C PHE A 96 0.99 5.04 11.88
N ALA A 97 0.62 5.23 13.15
CA ALA A 97 1.14 6.30 13.99
C ALA A 97 2.68 6.22 14.12
N ALA A 98 3.21 5.01 14.33
CA ALA A 98 4.65 4.80 14.33
C ALA A 98 5.29 5.15 12.97
N CYS A 99 4.65 4.77 11.84
CA CYS A 99 5.12 5.17 10.50
C CYS A 99 5.19 6.70 10.35
N LEU A 100 4.14 7.43 10.76
CA LEU A 100 4.10 8.89 10.70
C LEU A 100 5.20 9.51 11.56
N PHE A 101 5.35 9.05 12.80
CA PHE A 101 6.38 9.55 13.71
C PHE A 101 7.79 9.30 13.16
N LEU A 102 8.07 8.08 12.68
CA LEU A 102 9.34 7.71 12.09
C LEU A 102 9.62 8.50 10.80
N ALA A 103 8.60 8.79 10.00
CA ALA A 103 8.74 9.64 8.83
C ALA A 103 9.15 11.08 9.18
N GLY A 104 8.50 11.68 10.18
CA GLY A 104 8.91 12.98 10.70
C GLY A 104 10.34 12.96 11.25
N LEU A 105 10.67 11.93 12.05
CA LEU A 105 11.99 11.77 12.65
C LEU A 105 13.08 11.59 11.59
N PHE A 106 12.88 10.70 10.61
CA PHE A 106 13.85 10.48 9.53
C PHE A 106 13.99 11.71 8.64
N THR A 107 12.91 12.46 8.40
CA THR A 107 12.99 13.72 7.66
C THR A 107 13.88 14.72 8.40
N PHE A 108 13.67 14.88 9.71
CA PHE A 108 14.51 15.75 10.55
C PHE A 108 15.97 15.28 10.61
N LEU A 109 16.21 13.99 10.83
CA LEU A 109 17.56 13.41 10.90
C LEU A 109 18.28 13.46 9.54
N THR A 110 17.56 13.33 8.43
CA THR A 110 18.13 13.43 7.08
C THR A 110 18.71 14.81 6.83
N GLN A 111 18.02 15.87 7.27
CA GLN A 111 18.53 17.23 7.21
C GLN A 111 19.74 17.41 8.15
N ARG A 112 19.66 16.93 9.40
CA ARG A 112 20.77 17.03 10.37
C ARG A 112 22.04 16.32 9.91
N ARG A 113 21.90 15.20 9.20
CA ARG A 113 23.01 14.43 8.66
C ARG A 113 23.62 15.06 7.41
N ASN A 114 22.84 15.82 6.64
CA ASN A 114 23.27 16.41 5.36
C ASN A 114 22.93 17.91 5.32
N PRO A 115 23.49 18.73 6.22
CA PRO A 115 23.10 20.14 6.34
C PRO A 115 23.35 20.94 5.06
N GLU A 116 24.39 20.59 4.30
CA GLU A 116 24.75 21.28 3.05
C GLU A 116 23.72 21.04 1.93
N ILE A 117 23.07 19.88 1.91
CA ILE A 117 22.08 19.51 0.87
C ILE A 117 20.73 20.20 1.10
N TYR A 118 20.43 20.55 2.36
CA TYR A 118 19.14 21.08 2.80
C TYR A 118 19.30 22.42 3.53
N ALA A 119 20.35 23.20 3.18
CA ALA A 119 20.66 24.45 3.85
C ALA A 119 19.52 25.49 3.73
N ASP A 120 18.80 25.44 2.61
CA ASP A 120 17.66 26.29 2.28
C ASP A 120 16.33 25.82 2.93
N ALA A 121 16.33 24.68 3.63
CA ALA A 121 15.12 24.14 4.27
C ALA A 121 14.69 24.92 5.53
N GLY A 122 15.57 25.74 6.12
CA GLY A 122 15.26 26.55 7.29
C GLY A 122 14.63 25.75 8.44
N THR A 123 13.48 26.23 8.94
CA THR A 123 12.72 25.57 10.02
C THR A 123 11.78 24.46 9.55
N ALA A 124 11.64 24.24 8.23
CA ALA A 124 10.71 23.25 7.67
C ALA A 124 10.91 21.82 8.21
N PRO A 125 12.14 21.27 8.37
CA PRO A 125 12.31 19.92 8.90
C PRO A 125 11.75 19.76 10.32
N LEU A 126 11.90 20.79 11.16
CA LEU A 126 11.35 20.80 12.51
C LEU A 126 9.82 20.88 12.48
N LEU A 127 9.26 21.74 11.63
CA LEU A 127 7.80 21.85 11.47
C LEU A 127 7.19 20.54 10.96
N TYR A 128 7.84 19.87 10.00
CA TYR A 128 7.41 18.56 9.51
C TYR A 128 7.44 17.52 10.61
N PHE A 129 8.49 17.50 11.43
CA PHE A 129 8.58 16.57 12.56
C PHE A 129 7.50 16.82 13.62
N ILE A 130 7.27 18.07 14.00
CA ILE A 130 6.23 18.45 14.97
C ILE A 130 4.85 18.07 14.43
N ALA A 131 4.54 18.41 13.17
CA ALA A 131 3.27 18.06 12.53
C ALA A 131 3.08 16.54 12.47
N ALA A 132 4.12 15.78 12.14
CA ALA A 132 4.11 14.33 12.14
C ALA A 132 3.83 13.75 13.53
N GLY A 133 4.46 14.31 14.57
CA GLY A 133 4.26 13.90 15.95
C GLY A 133 2.83 14.16 16.44
N ILE A 134 2.26 15.32 16.11
CA ILE A 134 0.86 15.66 16.44
C ILE A 134 -0.10 14.70 15.73
N LEU A 135 0.11 14.44 14.43
CA LEU A 135 -0.73 13.52 13.67
C LEU A 135 -0.58 12.07 14.16
N ALA A 136 0.63 11.63 14.46
CA ALA A 136 0.89 10.30 15.03
C ALA A 136 0.18 10.13 16.37
N LEU A 137 0.24 11.15 17.25
CA LEU A 137 -0.47 11.13 18.52
C LEU A 137 -1.98 11.09 18.31
N ALA A 138 -2.54 11.91 17.42
CA ALA A 138 -3.96 11.91 17.10
C ALA A 138 -4.42 10.53 16.59
N VAL A 139 -3.67 9.93 15.66
CA VAL A 139 -3.95 8.58 15.15
C VAL A 139 -3.88 7.53 16.27
N ALA A 140 -2.87 7.58 17.14
CA ALA A 140 -2.72 6.64 18.25
C ALA A 140 -3.87 6.77 19.27
N VAL A 141 -4.26 8.00 19.61
CA VAL A 141 -5.37 8.28 20.54
C VAL A 141 -6.70 7.79 19.96
N GLU A 142 -7.01 8.10 18.70
CA GLU A 142 -8.22 7.60 18.04
C GLU A 142 -8.23 6.07 17.94
N THR A 143 -7.05 5.46 17.70
CA THR A 143 -6.90 3.99 17.68
C THR A 143 -7.11 3.39 19.06
N TYR A 144 -6.67 4.05 20.13
CA TYR A 144 -6.85 3.63 21.51
C TYR A 144 -8.34 3.54 21.86
N PHE A 145 -9.08 4.61 21.57
CA PHE A 145 -10.53 4.69 21.75
C PHE A 145 -11.35 3.85 20.75
N GLN A 146 -10.70 3.07 19.88
CA GLN A 146 -11.35 2.22 18.87
C GLN A 146 -12.23 2.99 17.88
N ASN A 147 -11.96 4.28 17.66
CA ASN A 147 -12.68 5.09 16.70
C ASN A 147 -12.26 4.70 15.27
N GLU A 148 -13.21 4.45 14.38
CA GLU A 148 -12.94 4.21 12.95
C GLU A 148 -12.47 5.48 12.19
N ARG A 149 -12.30 6.61 12.90
CA ARG A 149 -11.95 7.93 12.35
C ARG A 149 -10.45 8.17 12.22
N TRP A 150 -9.60 7.36 12.87
CA TRP A 150 -8.14 7.54 12.81
C TRP A 150 -7.57 7.66 11.38
N PRO A 151 -8.09 6.97 10.32
CA PRO A 151 -7.56 7.15 8.97
C PRO A 151 -7.80 8.54 8.39
N LEU A 152 -8.78 9.30 8.90
CA LEU A 152 -9.00 10.70 8.50
C LEU A 152 -7.84 11.58 8.97
N PHE A 153 -7.32 11.36 10.17
CA PHE A 153 -6.14 12.07 10.66
C PHE A 153 -4.89 11.70 9.84
N ALA A 154 -4.74 10.43 9.47
CA ALA A 154 -3.72 10.02 8.51
C ALA A 154 -3.87 10.73 7.15
N ALA A 155 -5.11 10.87 6.67
CA ALA A 155 -5.41 11.56 5.41
C ALA A 155 -5.06 13.05 5.47
N ILE A 156 -5.25 13.74 6.61
CA ILE A 156 -4.81 15.12 6.80
C ILE A 156 -3.31 15.25 6.54
N GLY A 157 -2.50 14.32 7.04
CA GLY A 157 -1.05 14.33 6.81
C GLY A 157 -0.68 14.16 5.34
N VAL A 158 -1.24 13.15 4.68
CA VAL A 158 -0.91 12.80 3.29
C VAL A 158 -1.45 13.85 2.31
N VAL A 159 -2.72 14.23 2.44
CA VAL A 159 -3.34 15.26 1.58
C VAL A 159 -2.73 16.63 1.86
N GLY A 160 -2.44 16.95 3.13
CA GLY A 160 -1.77 18.19 3.52
C GLY A 160 -0.36 18.30 2.93
N ALA A 161 0.43 17.22 2.98
CA ALA A 161 1.74 17.19 2.34
C ALA A 161 1.65 17.28 0.80
N THR A 162 0.65 16.63 0.18
CA THR A 162 0.37 16.79 -1.25
C THR A 162 0.05 18.25 -1.60
N ALA A 163 -0.86 18.90 -0.87
CA ALA A 163 -1.21 20.29 -1.07
C ALA A 163 -0.02 21.24 -0.84
N LEU A 164 0.75 21.03 0.23
CA LEU A 164 1.96 21.80 0.51
C LEU A 164 2.99 21.65 -0.62
N SER A 165 3.21 20.43 -1.13
CA SER A 165 4.13 20.21 -2.25
C SER A 165 3.70 20.92 -3.53
N LEU A 166 2.39 21.01 -3.80
CA LEU A 166 1.85 21.79 -4.93
C LEU A 166 2.13 23.27 -4.77
N VAL A 167 1.87 23.82 -3.58
CA VAL A 167 2.13 25.23 -3.26
C VAL A 167 3.62 25.51 -3.42
N LEU A 168 4.50 24.75 -2.77
CA LEU A 168 5.95 24.92 -2.87
C LEU A 168 6.45 24.80 -4.31
N MET A 169 5.91 23.85 -5.09
CA MET A 169 6.26 23.69 -6.51
C MET A 169 5.76 24.87 -7.35
N ALA A 170 4.59 25.45 -7.07
CA ALA A 170 4.08 26.59 -7.82
C ALA A 170 4.96 27.85 -7.66
N PHE A 171 5.64 27.98 -6.52
CA PHE A 171 6.48 29.14 -6.22
C PHE A 171 7.98 28.93 -6.47
N VAL A 172 8.44 27.72 -6.78
CA VAL A 172 9.86 27.50 -7.11
C VAL A 172 10.18 27.98 -8.53
N THR A 173 11.25 28.74 -8.68
CA THR A 173 11.87 29.04 -9.98
C THR A 173 13.05 28.10 -10.19
N LEU A 174 13.02 27.30 -11.26
CA LEU A 174 14.11 26.37 -11.57
C LEU A 174 15.12 27.05 -12.49
N PRO A 175 16.43 27.01 -12.18
CA PRO A 175 17.45 27.48 -13.10
C PRO A 175 17.39 26.74 -14.44
N PRO A 176 17.67 27.39 -15.58
CA PRO A 176 17.77 26.71 -16.87
C PRO A 176 18.73 25.50 -16.79
N PRO A 177 18.39 24.34 -17.40
CA PRO A 177 17.28 24.11 -18.34
C PRO A 177 15.92 23.79 -17.68
N GLY A 178 15.80 23.94 -16.37
CA GLY A 178 14.57 23.70 -15.61
C GLY A 178 14.36 22.23 -15.20
N TYR A 179 15.37 21.39 -15.35
CA TYR A 179 15.43 20.00 -14.88
C TYR A 179 16.88 19.59 -14.61
N ALA A 180 17.08 18.60 -13.75
CA ALA A 180 18.41 18.03 -13.48
C ALA A 180 18.40 16.52 -13.59
N LEU A 181 19.42 15.99 -14.26
CA LEU A 181 19.65 14.56 -14.46
C LEU A 181 20.99 14.18 -13.84
N ASP A 182 21.09 12.95 -13.35
CA ASP A 182 22.36 12.37 -12.94
C ASP A 182 23.26 12.24 -14.19
N PRO A 183 24.49 12.77 -14.20
CA PRO A 183 25.37 12.71 -15.37
C PRO A 183 25.78 11.29 -15.79
N ARG A 184 25.75 10.32 -14.86
CA ARG A 184 26.13 8.93 -15.10
C ARG A 184 24.95 8.09 -15.60
N THR A 185 23.77 8.30 -15.03
CA THR A 185 22.61 7.45 -15.32
C THR A 185 21.56 8.14 -16.20
N GLY A 186 21.60 9.46 -16.37
CA GLY A 186 20.56 10.23 -17.07
C GLY A 186 19.21 10.23 -16.34
N VAL A 187 19.14 9.68 -15.13
CA VAL A 187 17.91 9.63 -14.32
C VAL A 187 17.67 11.01 -13.70
N PRO A 188 16.43 11.52 -13.69
CA PRO A 188 16.12 12.79 -13.04
C PRO A 188 16.46 12.78 -11.55
N THR A 189 17.07 13.86 -11.09
CA THR A 189 17.46 14.07 -9.69
C THR A 189 16.74 15.29 -9.12
N ALA A 190 16.50 15.31 -7.82
CA ALA A 190 15.80 16.40 -7.15
C ALA A 190 16.69 17.61 -6.83
N THR A 191 17.90 17.71 -7.40
CA THR A 191 18.93 18.66 -6.96
C THR A 191 18.59 20.13 -7.21
N LEU A 192 17.76 20.44 -8.21
CA LEU A 192 17.29 21.80 -8.48
C LEU A 192 16.16 22.26 -7.57
N LEU A 193 15.55 21.33 -6.82
CA LEU A 193 14.40 21.63 -5.99
C LEU A 193 14.84 22.07 -4.59
N PRO A 194 14.10 23.00 -3.97
CA PRO A 194 14.45 23.50 -2.65
C PRO A 194 14.34 22.40 -1.60
N GLY A 195 15.18 22.48 -0.57
CA GLY A 195 15.24 21.53 0.53
C GLY A 195 13.89 21.35 1.22
N THR A 196 13.08 22.41 1.33
CA THR A 196 11.71 22.36 1.88
C THR A 196 10.81 21.40 1.13
N LEU A 197 10.91 21.35 -0.20
CA LEU A 197 10.16 20.46 -1.06
C LEU A 197 10.79 19.06 -1.08
N ARG A 198 12.12 18.98 -1.16
CA ARG A 198 12.87 17.71 -1.15
C ARG A 198 12.61 16.87 0.09
N LEU A 199 12.42 17.50 1.24
CA LEU A 199 12.12 16.83 2.50
C LEU A 199 10.69 16.24 2.58
N LEU A 200 9.77 16.64 1.70
CA LEU A 200 8.46 15.98 1.60
C LEU A 200 8.56 14.57 0.97
N THR A 201 9.58 14.31 0.14
CA THR A 201 9.85 12.98 -0.40
C THR A 201 10.09 11.92 0.69
N PRO A 202 11.09 12.05 1.59
CA PRO A 202 11.28 11.07 2.65
C PRO A 202 10.09 11.02 3.61
N PHE A 203 9.44 12.16 3.89
CA PHE A 203 8.25 12.20 4.74
C PHE A 203 7.11 11.32 4.20
N MET A 204 6.78 11.45 2.92
CA MET A 204 5.72 10.69 2.27
C MET A 204 6.14 9.24 2.01
N ASN A 205 7.38 9.03 1.56
CA ASN A 205 7.86 7.71 1.18
C ASN A 205 8.08 6.80 2.40
N VAL A 206 8.60 7.32 3.52
CA VAL A 206 8.73 6.53 4.75
C VAL A 206 7.34 6.18 5.29
N THR A 207 6.43 7.15 5.41
CA THR A 207 5.06 6.87 5.87
C THR A 207 4.40 5.81 5.00
N GLY A 208 4.44 6.02 3.68
CA GLY A 208 3.81 5.17 2.69
C GLY A 208 4.39 3.75 2.63
N ALA A 209 5.71 3.64 2.48
CA ALA A 209 6.40 2.35 2.33
C ALA A 209 6.28 1.50 3.60
N PHE A 210 6.47 2.08 4.78
CA PHE A 210 6.30 1.34 6.03
C PHE A 210 4.84 0.94 6.24
N ALA A 211 3.86 1.80 5.92
CA ALA A 211 2.45 1.44 6.01
C ALA A 211 2.07 0.30 5.06
N LEU A 212 2.57 0.30 3.81
CA LEU A 212 2.37 -0.80 2.87
C LEU A 212 3.01 -2.09 3.36
N ALA A 213 4.28 -2.04 3.77
CA ALA A 213 5.02 -3.19 4.28
C ALA A 213 4.38 -3.79 5.53
N LEU A 214 4.16 -2.97 6.57
CA LEU A 214 3.54 -3.41 7.81
C LEU A 214 2.08 -3.84 7.59
N GLY A 215 1.33 -3.16 6.73
CA GLY A 215 -0.04 -3.53 6.41
C GLY A 215 -0.13 -4.87 5.69
N ALA A 216 0.81 -5.17 4.80
CA ALA A 216 0.93 -6.47 4.15
C ALA A 216 1.30 -7.58 5.14
N VAL A 217 2.27 -7.33 6.03
CA VAL A 217 2.65 -8.26 7.10
C VAL A 217 1.47 -8.50 8.06
N PHE A 218 0.80 -7.42 8.48
CA PHE A 218 -0.37 -7.47 9.36
C PHE A 218 -1.50 -8.28 8.73
N SER A 219 -1.83 -8.00 7.47
CA SER A 219 -2.86 -8.73 6.73
C SER A 219 -2.52 -10.21 6.58
N THR A 220 -1.26 -10.53 6.25
CA THR A 220 -0.77 -11.90 6.17
C THR A 220 -0.92 -12.61 7.52
N TYR A 221 -0.50 -11.96 8.61
CA TYR A 221 -0.59 -12.52 9.95
C TYR A 221 -2.03 -12.79 10.41
N VAL A 222 -2.96 -11.90 10.03
CA VAL A 222 -4.38 -12.04 10.37
C VAL A 222 -5.02 -13.22 9.64
N PHE A 223 -4.69 -13.44 8.36
CA PHE A 223 -5.35 -14.46 7.52
C PHE A 223 -4.62 -15.80 7.43
N MET A 224 -3.37 -15.91 7.90
CA MET A 224 -2.63 -17.17 7.88
C MET A 224 -3.04 -18.12 9.03
N PRO A 225 -2.86 -19.45 8.86
CA PRO A 225 -3.01 -20.41 9.96
C PRO A 225 -2.08 -20.05 11.12
N LYS A 226 -2.62 -19.94 12.33
CA LYS A 226 -1.87 -19.46 13.50
C LYS A 226 -1.24 -20.63 14.26
N ARG A 227 0.09 -20.58 14.42
CA ARG A 227 0.85 -21.45 15.34
C ARG A 227 1.44 -20.59 16.45
N ARG A 228 0.82 -20.64 17.64
CA ARG A 228 1.28 -19.91 18.82
C ARG A 228 2.26 -20.78 19.62
N ILE A 229 3.56 -20.49 19.50
CA ILE A 229 4.62 -21.11 20.30
C ILE A 229 4.79 -20.37 21.63
N LEU A 230 4.82 -19.03 21.57
CA LEU A 230 4.94 -18.17 22.76
C LEU A 230 3.58 -17.57 23.08
N GLN A 231 3.08 -17.85 24.27
CA GLN A 231 1.86 -17.23 24.79
C GLN A 231 2.19 -15.90 25.45
N TYR A 232 1.36 -14.89 25.21
CA TYR A 232 1.41 -13.60 25.89
C TYR A 232 -0.01 -13.02 25.97
N SER A 233 -0.27 -12.21 26.99
CA SER A 233 -1.56 -11.54 27.20
C SER A 233 -1.36 -10.03 27.40
N LEU A 234 -2.06 -9.21 26.62
CA LEU A 234 -2.09 -7.75 26.77
C LEU A 234 -3.38 -7.27 27.46
N ASP A 235 -3.98 -8.13 28.30
CA ASP A 235 -5.14 -7.76 29.09
C ASP A 235 -4.79 -6.67 30.12
N PRO A 236 -5.40 -5.48 30.06
CA PRO A 236 -5.15 -4.39 31.00
C PRO A 236 -5.56 -4.70 32.45
N GLY A 237 -6.36 -5.74 32.68
CA GLY A 237 -6.80 -6.14 34.02
C GLY A 237 -5.79 -6.98 34.82
N GLN A 238 -4.63 -7.30 34.24
CA GLN A 238 -3.59 -8.13 34.89
C GLN A 238 -2.81 -7.36 35.96
N ARG A 239 -2.08 -8.10 36.82
CA ARG A 239 -1.14 -7.48 37.76
C ARG A 239 -0.06 -6.69 36.99
N GLY A 240 0.38 -5.55 37.51
CA GLY A 240 1.24 -4.62 36.77
C GLY A 240 2.59 -5.21 36.36
N ASP A 241 3.18 -6.06 37.18
CA ASP A 241 4.39 -6.83 36.89
C ASP A 241 4.18 -7.86 35.77
N GLU A 242 3.08 -8.61 35.82
CA GLU A 242 2.68 -9.55 34.76
C GLU A 242 2.39 -8.82 33.44
N PHE A 243 1.71 -7.67 33.49
CA PHE A 243 1.44 -6.84 32.32
C PHE A 243 2.75 -6.30 31.72
N LEU A 244 3.67 -5.78 32.53
CA LEU A 244 4.97 -5.27 32.08
C LEU A 244 5.82 -6.37 31.46
N PHE A 245 5.83 -7.57 32.06
CA PHE A 245 6.53 -8.73 31.50
C PHE A 245 5.91 -9.15 30.16
N ASN A 246 4.59 -9.26 30.08
CA ASN A 246 3.88 -9.58 28.85
C ASN A 246 4.10 -8.51 27.76
N LEU A 247 4.14 -7.23 28.14
CA LEU A 247 4.42 -6.13 27.23
C LEU A 247 5.86 -6.20 26.69
N ALA A 248 6.84 -6.55 27.53
CA ALA A 248 8.24 -6.70 27.14
C ALA A 248 8.46 -7.90 26.22
N ILE A 249 7.78 -9.03 26.47
CA ILE A 249 7.91 -10.23 25.64
C ILE A 249 7.02 -10.18 24.39
N ALA A 250 5.98 -9.35 24.35
CA ALA A 250 5.03 -9.28 23.24
C ALA A 250 5.69 -9.10 21.86
N PRO A 251 6.67 -8.18 21.66
CA PRO A 251 7.35 -8.05 20.37
C PRO A 251 8.04 -9.35 19.92
N VAL A 252 8.72 -10.04 20.85
CA VAL A 252 9.41 -11.31 20.60
C VAL A 252 8.40 -12.42 20.33
N ALA A 253 7.35 -12.52 21.15
CA ALA A 253 6.29 -13.52 21.00
C ALA A 253 5.55 -13.35 19.67
N ILE A 254 5.24 -12.12 19.25
CA ILE A 254 4.65 -11.83 17.94
C ILE A 254 5.57 -12.30 16.82
N ALA A 255 6.87 -11.96 16.88
CA ALA A 255 7.84 -12.34 15.85
C ALA A 255 8.02 -13.86 15.74
N VAL A 256 8.19 -14.56 16.87
CA VAL A 256 8.34 -16.02 16.92
C VAL A 256 7.07 -16.71 16.44
N ASN A 257 5.89 -16.28 16.89
CA ASN A 257 4.61 -16.84 16.44
C ASN A 257 4.36 -16.60 14.95
N PHE A 258 4.76 -15.43 14.43
CA PHE A 258 4.71 -15.13 13.00
C PHE A 258 5.58 -16.12 12.22
N ALA A 259 6.87 -16.23 12.58
CA ALA A 259 7.82 -17.11 11.91
C ALA A 259 7.38 -18.59 11.97
N ALA A 260 6.90 -19.05 13.13
CA ALA A 260 6.41 -20.41 13.34
C ALA A 260 5.19 -20.77 12.48
N SER A 261 4.42 -19.77 12.07
CA SER A 261 3.21 -19.93 11.26
C SER A 261 3.50 -19.92 9.75
N LEU A 262 4.65 -19.38 9.31
CA LEU A 262 5.02 -19.30 7.88
C LEU A 262 5.03 -20.66 7.17
N PRO A 263 5.62 -21.75 7.71
CA PRO A 263 5.63 -23.04 7.01
C PRO A 263 4.23 -23.60 6.78
N ALA A 264 3.33 -23.43 7.75
CA ALA A 264 1.94 -23.84 7.63
C ALA A 264 1.21 -23.00 6.57
N ALA A 265 1.47 -21.69 6.53
CA ALA A 265 0.95 -20.79 5.49
C ALA A 265 1.44 -21.21 4.10
N LEU A 266 2.75 -21.47 3.93
CA LEU A 266 3.33 -21.90 2.65
C LEU A 266 2.76 -23.24 2.17
N ARG A 267 2.64 -24.23 3.05
CA ARG A 267 2.00 -25.52 2.71
C ARG A 267 0.54 -25.33 2.33
N ALA A 268 -0.18 -24.48 3.02
CA ALA A 268 -1.59 -24.25 2.76
C ALA A 268 -1.81 -23.45 1.44
N ILE A 269 -0.88 -22.57 1.06
CA ILE A 269 -0.82 -21.96 -0.29
C ILE A 269 -0.55 -23.04 -1.34
N ALA A 270 0.47 -23.87 -1.15
CA ALA A 270 0.86 -24.91 -2.11
C ALA A 270 -0.21 -25.99 -2.33
N THR A 271 -1.04 -26.24 -1.32
CA THR A 271 -2.13 -27.23 -1.38
C THR A 271 -3.47 -26.64 -1.80
N GLY A 272 -3.54 -25.34 -2.12
CA GLY A 272 -4.78 -24.66 -2.53
C GLY A 272 -5.85 -24.58 -1.42
N ARG A 273 -5.47 -24.81 -0.16
CA ARG A 273 -6.41 -24.91 0.99
C ARG A 273 -6.72 -23.58 1.66
N ILE A 274 -6.04 -22.49 1.29
CA ILE A 274 -6.33 -21.15 1.84
C ILE A 274 -7.15 -20.35 0.84
N HIS A 275 -8.13 -19.61 1.37
CA HIS A 275 -8.78 -18.50 0.68
C HIS A 275 -7.73 -17.64 -0.06
N SER A 276 -8.01 -17.30 -1.32
CA SER A 276 -7.13 -16.55 -2.26
C SER A 276 -6.49 -15.26 -1.76
N ARG A 277 -6.94 -14.76 -0.61
CA ARG A 277 -6.47 -13.52 -0.01
C ARG A 277 -4.99 -13.61 0.35
N VAL A 278 -4.51 -14.75 0.85
CA VAL A 278 -3.10 -14.86 1.28
C VAL A 278 -2.11 -14.77 0.10
N PRO A 279 -2.27 -15.53 -1.00
CA PRO A 279 -1.44 -15.36 -2.20
C PRO A 279 -1.51 -13.96 -2.81
N ALA A 280 -2.70 -13.37 -2.91
CA ALA A 280 -2.90 -12.01 -3.43
C ALA A 280 -2.14 -10.96 -2.58
N THR A 281 -2.27 -11.05 -1.26
CA THR A 281 -1.61 -10.13 -0.33
C THR A 281 -0.10 -10.30 -0.37
N ALA A 282 0.41 -11.53 -0.53
CA ALA A 282 1.84 -11.80 -0.66
C ALA A 282 2.43 -11.25 -1.97
N LEU A 283 1.73 -11.39 -3.10
CA LEU A 283 2.13 -10.80 -4.38
C LEU A 283 2.17 -9.26 -4.30
N ILE A 284 1.15 -8.65 -3.68
CA ILE A 284 1.11 -7.20 -3.45
C ILE A 284 2.26 -6.76 -2.54
N ALA A 285 2.52 -7.51 -1.46
CA ALA A 285 3.63 -7.24 -0.55
C ALA A 285 4.97 -7.26 -1.30
N PHE A 286 5.22 -8.32 -2.07
CA PHE A 286 6.44 -8.49 -2.84
C PHE A 286 6.62 -7.37 -3.87
N GLY A 287 5.55 -7.03 -4.60
CA GLY A 287 5.51 -5.89 -5.52
C GLY A 287 5.84 -4.55 -4.85
N ALA A 288 5.39 -4.33 -3.62
CA ALA A 288 5.68 -3.11 -2.85
C ALA A 288 7.13 -3.03 -2.32
N PHE A 289 7.82 -4.17 -2.15
CA PHE A 289 9.21 -4.20 -1.68
C PHE A 289 10.25 -4.05 -2.78
N ILE A 290 9.93 -4.42 -4.03
CA ILE A 290 10.87 -4.35 -5.16
C ILE A 290 11.46 -2.94 -5.37
N PRO A 291 10.69 -1.83 -5.33
CA PRO A 291 11.25 -0.49 -5.55
C PRO A 291 12.35 -0.12 -4.55
N ALA A 292 12.21 -0.54 -3.28
CA ALA A 292 13.21 -0.28 -2.25
C ALA A 292 14.53 -1.01 -2.51
N ILE A 293 14.46 -2.21 -3.11
CA ILE A 293 15.63 -2.99 -3.51
C ILE A 293 16.26 -2.38 -4.77
N SER A 294 15.43 -2.02 -5.76
CA SER A 294 15.89 -1.47 -7.04
C SER A 294 16.53 -0.09 -6.92
N ASP A 295 16.10 0.75 -5.98
CA ASP A 295 16.74 2.04 -5.69
C ASP A 295 18.16 1.86 -5.15
N SER A 296 18.39 0.82 -4.35
CA SER A 296 19.74 0.46 -3.88
C SER A 296 20.65 0.00 -5.03
N LEU A 297 20.08 -0.65 -6.05
CA LEU A 297 20.81 -1.10 -7.25
C LEU A 297 21.14 0.04 -8.22
N ASN A 298 20.28 1.06 -8.30
CA ASN A 298 20.52 2.27 -9.10
C ASN A 298 21.81 3.01 -8.66
N ARG A 299 22.18 2.92 -7.37
CA ARG A 299 23.43 3.48 -6.83
C ARG A 299 24.70 2.85 -7.41
N PHE A 300 24.59 1.66 -8.01
CA PHE A 300 25.69 1.01 -8.73
C PHE A 300 25.74 1.39 -10.22
N GLY A 301 24.92 2.37 -10.65
CA GLY A 301 24.98 2.95 -11.99
C GLY A 301 24.16 2.22 -13.07
N SER A 302 23.34 1.23 -12.71
CA SER A 302 22.52 0.49 -13.68
C SER A 302 21.09 1.04 -13.78
N THR A 303 20.84 1.80 -14.85
CA THR A 303 19.52 2.36 -15.21
C THR A 303 18.51 1.30 -15.59
N ASP A 304 18.96 0.26 -16.29
CA ASP A 304 18.05 -0.77 -16.81
C ASP A 304 17.46 -1.61 -15.67
N LEU A 305 18.25 -1.90 -14.64
CA LEU A 305 17.77 -2.57 -13.42
C LEU A 305 16.78 -1.70 -12.65
N PHE A 306 16.94 -0.38 -12.68
CA PHE A 306 16.00 0.55 -12.05
C PHE A 306 14.64 0.55 -12.77
N HIS A 307 14.63 0.60 -14.10
CA HIS A 307 13.40 0.49 -14.89
C HIS A 307 12.75 -0.89 -14.79
N LEU A 308 13.55 -1.95 -14.79
CA LEU A 308 13.08 -3.33 -14.60
C LEU A 308 12.44 -3.50 -13.22
N GLY A 309 13.04 -2.93 -12.19
CA GLY A 309 12.49 -2.92 -10.84
C GLY A 309 11.10 -2.31 -10.78
N LYS A 310 10.93 -1.11 -11.35
CA LYS A 310 9.62 -0.44 -11.46
C LYS A 310 8.60 -1.29 -12.22
N PHE A 311 9.00 -1.89 -13.34
CA PHE A 311 8.14 -2.77 -14.13
C PHE A 311 7.68 -3.98 -13.31
N LEU A 312 8.61 -4.72 -12.70
CA LEU A 312 8.29 -5.89 -11.88
C LEU A 312 7.37 -5.51 -10.72
N SER A 313 7.62 -4.38 -10.07
CA SER A 313 6.78 -3.86 -8.98
C SER A 313 5.32 -3.75 -9.40
N VAL A 314 5.04 -3.11 -10.55
CA VAL A 314 3.68 -2.96 -11.07
C VAL A 314 3.08 -4.31 -11.48
N VAL A 315 3.86 -5.18 -12.11
CA VAL A 315 3.40 -6.52 -12.51
C VAL A 315 2.97 -7.33 -11.30
N PHE A 316 3.75 -7.34 -10.22
CA PHE A 316 3.41 -8.04 -8.98
C PHE A 316 2.21 -7.42 -8.26
N LEU A 317 2.13 -6.08 -8.20
CA LEU A 317 0.99 -5.38 -7.62
C LEU A 317 -0.30 -5.68 -8.39
N PHE A 318 -0.27 -5.54 -9.72
CA PHE A 318 -1.43 -5.77 -10.57
C PHE A 318 -1.82 -7.25 -10.61
N GLY A 319 -0.85 -8.16 -10.71
CA GLY A 319 -1.08 -9.60 -10.63
C GLY A 319 -1.71 -10.02 -9.29
N GLY A 320 -1.20 -9.50 -8.17
CA GLY A 320 -1.79 -9.73 -6.86
C GLY A 320 -3.22 -9.19 -6.74
N PHE A 321 -3.50 -8.04 -7.35
CA PHE A 321 -4.86 -7.49 -7.44
C PHE A 321 -5.79 -8.34 -8.30
N LEU A 322 -5.36 -8.81 -9.47
CA LEU A 322 -6.15 -9.70 -10.33
C LEU A 322 -6.47 -11.02 -9.63
N VAL A 323 -5.50 -11.63 -8.95
CA VAL A 323 -5.71 -12.83 -8.12
C VAL A 323 -6.71 -12.55 -6.99
N SER A 324 -6.74 -11.33 -6.46
CA SER A 324 -7.76 -10.91 -5.51
C SER A 324 -9.15 -10.89 -6.15
N ILE A 325 -9.31 -10.30 -7.34
CA ILE A 325 -10.59 -10.17 -8.07
C ILE A 325 -11.12 -11.49 -8.59
N GLU A 326 -10.28 -12.33 -9.20
CA GLU A 326 -10.71 -13.61 -9.78
C GLU A 326 -11.42 -14.50 -8.76
N VAL A 327 -11.14 -14.28 -7.47
CA VAL A 327 -11.80 -15.00 -6.38
C VAL A 327 -13.05 -14.28 -5.85
N PHE A 328 -13.22 -13.00 -6.18
CA PHE A 328 -14.49 -12.28 -6.14
C PHE A 328 -15.24 -12.36 -7.49
N ARG A 329 -15.24 -13.55 -8.11
CA ARG A 329 -16.20 -14.14 -9.07
C ARG A 329 -16.54 -13.46 -10.42
N GLU A 330 -16.12 -12.22 -10.70
CA GLU A 330 -16.44 -11.56 -11.98
C GLU A 330 -15.23 -10.82 -12.57
N ILE A 331 -14.73 -11.30 -13.72
CA ILE A 331 -13.80 -10.52 -14.55
C ILE A 331 -14.67 -9.62 -15.44
N ARG A 332 -14.66 -8.31 -15.18
CA ARG A 332 -15.39 -7.31 -15.96
C ARG A 332 -14.41 -6.42 -16.72
N ILE A 333 -14.80 -5.95 -17.92
CA ILE A 333 -14.05 -4.88 -18.58
C ILE A 333 -14.33 -3.57 -17.80
N PRO A 334 -13.29 -2.85 -17.33
CA PRO A 334 -13.46 -1.60 -16.59
C PRO A 334 -14.39 -0.63 -17.30
N PHE A 335 -15.27 0.05 -16.56
CA PHE A 335 -16.24 1.03 -17.05
C PHE A 335 -17.31 0.50 -18.01
N THR A 336 -17.45 -0.82 -18.14
CA THR A 336 -18.51 -1.42 -18.96
C THR A 336 -19.41 -2.32 -18.13
N GLY A 337 -20.62 -2.58 -18.64
CA GLY A 337 -21.52 -3.58 -18.08
C GLY A 337 -21.02 -5.03 -18.26
N VAL A 338 -19.98 -5.24 -19.07
CA VAL A 338 -19.67 -6.52 -19.71
C VAL A 338 -18.78 -7.39 -18.82
N VAL A 339 -19.36 -8.49 -18.33
CA VAL A 339 -18.65 -9.54 -17.58
C VAL A 339 -18.04 -10.52 -18.57
N LEU A 340 -16.71 -10.56 -18.66
CA LEU A 340 -15.94 -11.49 -19.51
C LEU A 340 -15.98 -12.93 -18.99
N ARG A 341 -16.09 -13.10 -17.67
CA ARG A 341 -16.18 -14.40 -17.02
C ARG A 341 -16.89 -14.29 -15.67
N GLY A 342 -18.13 -14.78 -15.60
CA GLY A 342 -18.88 -14.99 -14.37
C GLY A 342 -18.91 -16.48 -14.04
N ALA A 343 -18.58 -16.85 -12.80
CA ALA A 343 -18.76 -18.24 -12.39
C ALA A 343 -20.25 -18.60 -12.38
N ARG A 344 -20.61 -19.67 -13.12
CA ARG A 344 -21.95 -20.28 -13.13
C ARG A 344 -22.45 -20.38 -11.69
N SER A 345 -23.59 -19.74 -11.40
CA SER A 345 -24.35 -20.01 -10.19
C SER A 345 -24.52 -21.52 -10.09
N GLU A 346 -23.81 -22.19 -9.18
CA GLU A 346 -24.32 -23.44 -8.63
C GLU A 346 -25.62 -23.06 -7.95
N ARG A 347 -26.72 -23.14 -8.71
CA ARG A 347 -28.03 -23.32 -8.10
C ARG A 347 -27.84 -24.56 -7.25
N PHE A 348 -27.95 -24.40 -5.95
CA PHE A 348 -28.27 -25.52 -5.08
C PHE A 348 -29.58 -26.07 -5.64
N THR A 349 -29.48 -27.14 -6.44
CA THR A 349 -30.64 -27.90 -6.86
C THR A 349 -31.16 -28.53 -5.58
N GLU A 350 -32.25 -28.00 -5.03
CA GLU A 350 -33.12 -28.77 -4.15
C GLU A 350 -33.70 -29.92 -4.97
N SER A 351 -32.88 -30.96 -5.18
CA SER A 351 -33.33 -32.28 -5.60
C SER A 351 -33.00 -33.23 -4.48
N GLY A 352 -33.83 -33.15 -3.44
CA GLY A 352 -33.79 -34.00 -2.26
C GLY A 352 -35.20 -34.11 -1.68
N SER A 353 -36.18 -34.41 -2.53
CA SER A 353 -37.48 -34.90 -2.07
C SER A 353 -37.24 -36.13 -1.21
N LEU A 354 -37.47 -35.99 0.10
CA LEU A 354 -37.53 -37.09 1.06
C LEU A 354 -38.50 -38.16 0.52
N PRO A 355 -38.14 -39.45 0.55
CA PRO A 355 -39.09 -40.50 0.22
C PRO A 355 -40.20 -40.51 1.27
N ARG A 356 -41.44 -40.25 0.86
CA ARG A 356 -42.63 -40.63 1.64
C ARG A 356 -42.57 -42.14 1.83
N SER A 357 -42.22 -42.56 3.04
CA SER A 357 -42.50 -43.91 3.51
C SER A 357 -44.02 -44.10 3.48
N ALA A 358 -44.43 -45.02 2.62
CA ALA A 358 -45.76 -45.60 2.62
C ALA A 358 -45.93 -46.44 3.89
N GLU A 359 -46.84 -46.02 4.76
CA GLU A 359 -47.54 -46.94 5.66
C GLU A 359 -48.91 -47.22 5.03
N LEU A 360 -49.09 -48.46 4.59
CA LEU A 360 -50.35 -49.06 4.16
C LEU A 360 -50.79 -50.09 5.20
N SER A 361 -52.12 -50.24 5.32
CA SER A 361 -52.91 -51.33 5.95
C SER A 361 -53.37 -51.05 7.39
N GLU A 362 -54.61 -50.56 7.63
CA GLU A 362 -55.89 -51.32 7.82
C GLU A 362 -55.86 -52.24 9.06
N GLY A 363 -56.75 -52.25 10.08
CA GLY A 363 -58.05 -51.65 10.49
C GLY A 363 -58.42 -52.29 11.88
N PRO A 364 -59.68 -52.35 12.40
CA PRO A 364 -60.91 -51.61 12.12
C PRO A 364 -61.64 -51.00 13.36
N ALA A 365 -62.63 -50.15 13.07
CA ALA A 365 -63.87 -49.81 13.80
C ALA A 365 -64.08 -50.17 15.30
N ARG A 366 -64.55 -49.18 16.08
CA ARG A 366 -65.88 -49.23 16.74
C ARG A 366 -66.32 -47.86 17.28
N SER A 367 -67.60 -47.63 17.06
CA SER A 367 -68.49 -46.54 17.47
C SER A 367 -68.61 -46.35 18.98
N GLY A 368 -68.82 -45.09 19.39
CA GLY A 368 -69.31 -44.65 20.69
C GLY A 368 -69.60 -43.17 20.65
#